data_AF-A0A497XPT1-F1
#
_entry.id   AF-A0A497XPT1-F1
#
_cell.length_a   1.000
_cell.length_b   1.000
_cell.length_c   1.000
_cell.angle_alpha   90.00
_cell.angle_beta   90.00
_cell.angle_gamma   90.00
#
_symmetry.space_group_name_H-M   'P 1'
#
loop_
_entity.id
_entity.type
_entity.pdbx_description
1 polymer ?
#
loop_
_entity_poly.entity_id
_entity_poly.type
_entity_poly.pdbx_seq_one_letter_code
_entity_poly.pdbx_strand_id
1 'polypeptide(L)'
;MTKGSGFHILENMNILIYLFLLLVSFSFPQEISKQDLEKGYEVYKNNCSICHMEQATLWDFLKARLNVLNGQKPENIDAPPMNLVSARIKEFYPTELEFVQFVNDYITHPSRVKGVCKPAAYLFFGTMPPIGQGMSEEEREAVAKWMYYRYSDVWDDFFKRVKELQRRVQSEKRSLP
;
A
#
# COMPACT_ATOMS: atom_id res chain seq x y z
N MET A 1 -1.47 -52.75 -54.53
CA MET A 1 -0.32 -51.98 -54.01
C MET A 1 -0.40 -50.60 -54.63
N THR A 2 -0.52 -49.45 -53.96
CA THR A 2 -0.36 -49.04 -52.56
C THR A 2 -1.10 -47.71 -52.32
N LYS A 3 -1.84 -47.67 -51.21
CA LYS A 3 -1.94 -46.61 -50.18
C LYS A 3 -2.49 -45.22 -50.55
N GLY A 4 -3.70 -44.98 -50.03
CA GLY A 4 -4.17 -43.65 -49.64
C GLY A 4 -3.53 -43.21 -48.33
N SER A 5 -3.10 -41.94 -48.27
CA SER A 5 -2.52 -41.31 -47.08
C SER A 5 -2.59 -39.77 -47.18
N GLY A 6 -3.76 -39.23 -47.52
CA GLY A 6 -3.94 -37.77 -47.71
C GLY A 6 -4.85 -37.08 -46.70
N PHE A 7 -5.68 -37.83 -45.97
CA PHE A 7 -6.83 -37.24 -45.27
C PHE A 7 -6.61 -37.02 -43.75
N HIS A 8 -5.57 -37.59 -43.14
CA HIS A 8 -5.36 -37.53 -41.68
C HIS A 8 -4.46 -36.39 -41.17
N ILE A 9 -3.90 -35.54 -42.04
CA ILE A 9 -2.92 -34.51 -41.62
C ILE A 9 -3.61 -33.17 -41.31
N LEU A 10 -4.73 -32.86 -41.96
CA LEU A 10 -5.40 -31.55 -41.83
C LEU A 10 -6.24 -31.41 -40.54
N GLU A 11 -6.76 -32.50 -39.98
CA GLU A 11 -7.57 -32.44 -38.74
C GLU A 11 -6.72 -32.20 -37.49
N ASN A 12 -5.48 -32.70 -37.47
CA ASN A 12 -4.57 -32.57 -36.32
C ASN A 12 -3.98 -31.16 -36.18
N MET A 13 -3.90 -30.38 -37.26
CA MET A 13 -3.36 -29.02 -37.24
C MET A 13 -4.34 -28.02 -36.61
N ASN A 14 -5.66 -28.21 -36.80
CA ASN A 14 -6.69 -27.37 -36.18
C ASN A 14 -6.79 -27.59 -34.67
N ILE A 15 -6.65 -28.83 -34.18
CA ILE A 15 -6.71 -29.14 -32.74
C ILE A 15 -5.53 -28.50 -31.98
N LEU A 16 -4.33 -28.50 -32.57
CA LEU A 16 -3.15 -27.84 -32.00
C LEU A 16 -3.27 -26.31 -31.98
N ILE A 17 -3.92 -25.70 -32.98
CA ILE A 17 -4.20 -24.25 -33.00
C ILE A 17 -5.24 -23.87 -31.94
N TYR A 18 -6.30 -24.69 -31.73
CA TYR A 18 -7.28 -24.47 -30.66
C TYR A 18 -6.69 -24.69 -29.25
N LEU A 19 -5.80 -25.66 -29.06
CA LEU A 19 -5.07 -25.86 -27.80
C LEU A 19 -4.08 -24.72 -27.51
N PHE A 20 -3.46 -24.15 -28.56
CA PHE A 20 -2.57 -23.00 -28.41
C PHE A 20 -3.35 -21.70 -28.13
N LEU A 21 -4.52 -21.50 -28.73
CA LEU A 21 -5.40 -20.34 -28.45
C LEU A 21 -6.07 -20.41 -27.06
N LEU A 22 -6.30 -21.61 -26.52
CA LEU A 22 -6.78 -21.78 -25.13
C LEU A 22 -5.73 -21.42 -24.07
N LEU A 23 -4.43 -21.50 -24.40
CA LEU A 23 -3.35 -21.21 -23.45
C LEU A 23 -2.97 -19.72 -23.35
N VAL A 24 -3.40 -18.86 -24.28
CA VAL A 24 -3.03 -17.43 -24.31
C VAL A 24 -4.06 -16.53 -23.60
N SER A 25 -5.19 -17.08 -23.14
CA SER A 25 -6.35 -16.28 -22.73
C SER A 25 -6.35 -15.73 -21.29
N PHE A 26 -5.40 -16.05 -20.41
CA PHE A 26 -5.55 -15.69 -18.98
C PHE A 26 -4.24 -15.24 -18.32
N SER A 27 -3.74 -14.07 -18.73
CA SER A 27 -2.82 -13.29 -17.89
C SER A 27 -2.97 -11.80 -18.18
N PHE A 28 -4.22 -11.33 -18.32
CA PHE A 28 -4.47 -9.89 -18.22
C PHE A 28 -4.44 -9.51 -16.74
N PRO A 29 -3.63 -8.51 -16.33
CA PRO A 29 -3.72 -7.93 -15.00
C PRO A 29 -5.16 -7.51 -14.76
N GLN A 30 -5.80 -8.04 -13.72
CA GLN A 30 -7.15 -7.66 -13.37
C GLN A 30 -7.12 -6.20 -12.89
N GLU A 31 -7.64 -5.28 -13.69
CA GLU A 31 -7.79 -3.88 -13.26
C GLU A 31 -8.69 -3.83 -12.02
N ILE A 32 -8.23 -3.15 -10.98
CA ILE A 32 -9.03 -2.99 -9.76
C ILE A 32 -10.28 -2.16 -10.06
N SER A 33 -11.45 -2.70 -9.69
CA SER A 33 -12.71 -1.98 -9.93
C SER A 33 -12.90 -0.86 -8.91
N LYS A 34 -13.66 0.17 -9.28
CA LYS A 34 -14.09 1.23 -8.34
C LYS A 34 -14.84 0.65 -7.14
N GLN A 35 -15.63 -0.40 -7.35
CA GLN A 35 -16.37 -1.07 -6.28
C GLN A 35 -15.43 -1.73 -5.27
N ASP A 36 -14.33 -2.32 -5.72
CA ASP A 36 -13.36 -2.95 -4.83
C ASP A 36 -12.56 -1.92 -4.04
N LEU A 37 -12.25 -0.77 -4.63
CA LEU A 37 -11.68 0.38 -3.91
C LEU A 37 -12.62 0.91 -2.83
N GLU A 38 -13.93 1.00 -3.12
CA GLU A 38 -14.92 1.45 -2.13
C GLU A 38 -15.03 0.47 -0.96
N LYS A 39 -15.07 -0.84 -1.23
CA LYS A 39 -15.06 -1.86 -0.17
C LYS A 39 -13.85 -1.71 0.74
N GLY A 40 -12.65 -1.56 0.16
CA GLY A 40 -11.43 -1.38 0.95
C GLY A 40 -11.44 -0.08 1.77
N TYR A 41 -12.03 0.98 1.24
CA TYR A 41 -12.21 2.23 1.97
C TYR A 41 -13.19 2.09 3.14
N GLU A 42 -14.29 1.35 2.98
CA GLU A 42 -15.22 1.05 4.08
C GLU A 42 -14.53 0.25 5.19
N VAL A 43 -13.73 -0.75 4.83
CA VAL A 43 -12.93 -1.52 5.81
C VAL A 43 -11.96 -0.59 6.57
N TYR A 44 -11.28 0.31 5.85
CA TYR A 44 -10.41 1.31 6.47
C TYR A 44 -11.18 2.19 7.46
N LYS A 45 -12.34 2.73 7.07
CA LYS A 45 -13.15 3.58 7.95
C LYS A 45 -13.57 2.84 9.22
N ASN A 46 -14.01 1.59 9.09
CA ASN A 46 -14.54 0.83 10.22
C ASN A 46 -13.46 0.31 11.18
N ASN A 47 -12.26 0.00 10.68
CA ASN A 47 -11.24 -0.72 11.47
C ASN A 47 -9.96 0.07 11.71
N CYS A 48 -9.55 0.91 10.76
CA CYS A 48 -8.24 1.56 10.77
C CYS A 48 -8.30 3.03 11.17
N SER A 49 -9.38 3.72 10.80
CA SER A 49 -9.53 5.18 10.99
C SER A 49 -9.61 5.62 12.45
N ILE A 50 -9.86 4.66 13.36
CA ILE A 50 -9.86 4.88 14.81
C ILE A 50 -8.49 5.40 15.29
N CYS A 51 -7.40 4.95 14.67
CA CYS A 51 -6.03 5.34 15.05
C CYS A 51 -5.28 6.07 13.94
N HIS A 52 -5.52 5.69 12.67
CA HIS A 52 -4.83 6.24 11.52
C HIS A 52 -5.66 7.36 10.89
N MET A 53 -5.09 8.55 10.75
CA MET A 53 -5.67 9.55 9.86
C MET A 53 -5.46 9.13 8.40
N GLU A 54 -6.42 9.45 7.52
CA GLU A 54 -6.39 9.01 6.12
C GLU A 54 -5.20 9.62 5.38
N GLN A 55 -4.97 10.92 5.59
CA GLN A 55 -3.94 11.64 4.87
C GLN A 55 -3.41 12.79 5.71
N ALA A 56 -2.08 12.84 5.86
CA ALA A 56 -1.41 14.02 6.38
C ALA A 56 -0.89 14.89 5.24
N THR A 57 -1.07 16.20 5.39
CA THR A 57 -0.40 17.18 4.53
C THR A 57 1.08 17.31 4.90
N LEU A 58 1.86 18.00 4.06
CA LEU A 58 3.24 18.37 4.38
C LEU A 58 3.32 19.20 5.67
N TRP A 59 2.33 20.06 5.90
CA TRP A 59 2.27 20.91 7.08
C TRP A 59 1.96 20.12 8.34
N ASP A 60 0.99 19.21 8.30
CA ASP A 60 0.65 18.34 9.43
C ASP A 60 1.88 17.54 9.87
N PHE A 61 2.57 16.96 8.89
CA PHE A 61 3.78 16.18 9.15
C PHE A 61 4.93 17.06 9.68
N LEU A 62 5.14 18.25 9.12
CA LEU A 62 6.16 19.17 9.61
C LEU A 62 5.87 19.61 11.05
N LYS A 63 4.62 19.94 11.36
CA LYS A 63 4.21 20.30 12.73
C LYS A 63 4.48 19.15 13.70
N ALA A 64 4.05 17.93 13.38
CA ALA A 64 4.31 16.74 14.18
C ALA A 64 5.82 16.51 14.38
N ARG A 65 6.62 16.66 13.31
CA ARG A 65 8.08 16.54 13.36
C ARG A 65 8.72 17.58 14.27
N LEU A 66 8.29 18.84 14.21
CA LEU A 66 8.83 19.90 15.06
C LEU A 66 8.47 19.68 16.53
N ASN A 67 7.24 19.25 16.83
CA ASN A 67 6.84 18.86 18.19
C ASN A 67 7.77 17.76 18.74
N VAL A 68 7.96 16.70 17.94
CA VAL A 68 8.86 15.58 18.28
C VAL A 68 10.30 16.04 18.55
N LEU A 69 10.84 16.91 17.70
CA LEU A 69 12.20 17.44 17.88
C LEU A 69 12.33 18.30 19.14
N ASN A 70 11.23 18.89 19.61
CA ASN A 70 11.14 19.64 20.85
C ASN A 70 10.76 18.77 22.07
N GLY A 71 10.77 17.43 21.94
CA GLY A 71 10.45 16.50 23.02
C GLY A 71 8.96 16.38 23.33
N GLN A 72 8.10 16.92 22.46
CA GLN A 72 6.64 16.85 22.59
C GLN A 72 6.08 15.71 21.73
N LYS A 73 4.95 15.14 22.14
CA LYS A 73 4.23 14.18 21.29
C LYS A 73 3.58 14.92 20.11
N PRO A 74 3.46 14.28 18.93
CA PRO A 74 2.56 14.74 17.89
C PRO A 74 1.14 14.93 18.45
N GLU A 75 0.49 16.03 18.11
CA GLU A 75 -0.89 16.29 18.51
C GLU A 75 -1.86 15.47 17.65
N ASN A 76 -2.89 14.90 18.27
CA ASN A 76 -4.05 14.29 17.59
C ASN A 76 -3.72 13.16 16.59
N ILE A 77 -2.59 12.46 16.78
CA ILE A 77 -2.28 11.25 16.01
C ILE A 77 -1.79 10.14 16.95
N ASP A 78 -2.52 9.02 16.95
CA ASP A 78 -2.17 7.82 17.73
C ASP A 78 -1.41 6.79 16.88
N ALA A 79 -1.40 6.98 15.56
CA ALA A 79 -0.64 6.17 14.62
C ALA A 79 -0.16 7.01 13.41
N PRO A 80 0.80 6.50 12.61
CA PRO A 80 1.25 7.19 11.40
C PRO A 80 0.13 7.37 10.37
N PRO A 81 0.07 8.49 9.62
CA PRO A 81 -0.93 8.72 8.57
C PRO A 81 -0.89 7.65 7.47
N MET A 82 -2.06 7.23 6.98
CA MET A 82 -2.17 6.08 6.08
C MET A 82 -1.47 6.28 4.73
N ASN A 83 -1.46 7.51 4.19
CA ASN A 83 -0.69 7.83 2.99
C ASN A 83 0.83 7.60 3.16
N LEU A 84 1.37 7.89 4.35
CA LEU A 84 2.78 7.65 4.67
C LEU A 84 3.08 6.19 4.99
N VAL A 85 2.13 5.48 5.61
CA VAL A 85 2.21 4.03 5.79
C VAL A 85 2.29 3.35 4.42
N SER A 86 1.39 3.69 3.49
CA SER A 86 1.39 3.14 2.13
C SER A 86 2.70 3.43 1.39
N ALA A 87 3.14 4.70 1.39
CA ALA A 87 4.42 5.09 0.77
C ALA A 87 5.61 4.31 1.35
N ARG A 88 5.63 4.09 2.67
CA ARG A 88 6.70 3.34 3.35
C ARG A 88 6.70 1.87 2.97
N ILE A 89 5.53 1.24 2.92
CA ILE A 89 5.43 -0.19 2.57
C ILE A 89 5.85 -0.40 1.13
N LYS A 90 5.45 0.47 0.20
CA LYS A 90 5.84 0.41 -1.22
C LYS A 90 7.35 0.53 -1.46
N GLU A 91 8.09 1.16 -0.56
CA GLU A 91 9.55 1.23 -0.60
C GLU A 91 10.19 -0.17 -0.43
N PHE A 92 9.54 -1.08 0.31
CA PHE A 92 10.03 -2.43 0.60
C PHE A 92 9.35 -3.50 -0.25
N TYR A 93 8.07 -3.27 -0.58
CA TYR A 93 7.19 -4.20 -1.27
C TYR A 93 6.51 -3.44 -2.42
N PRO A 94 7.22 -3.23 -3.54
CA PRO A 94 6.77 -2.33 -4.60
C PRO A 94 5.66 -2.93 -5.46
N THR A 95 5.51 -4.25 -5.46
CA THR A 95 4.44 -4.93 -6.21
C THR A 95 3.17 -5.03 -5.37
N GLU A 96 2.00 -5.01 -6.03
CA GLU A 96 0.72 -5.18 -5.34
C GLU A 96 0.70 -6.47 -4.50
N LEU A 97 1.17 -7.58 -5.07
CA LEU A 97 1.13 -8.88 -4.41
C LEU A 97 1.92 -8.87 -3.10
N GLU A 98 3.18 -8.40 -3.14
CA GLU A 98 4.02 -8.33 -1.94
C GLU A 98 3.47 -7.33 -0.92
N PHE A 99 2.95 -6.20 -1.39
CA PHE A 99 2.31 -5.20 -0.53
C PHE A 99 1.11 -5.79 0.21
N VAL A 100 0.21 -6.46 -0.51
CA VAL A 100 -1.00 -7.08 0.05
C VAL A 100 -0.64 -8.18 1.03
N GLN A 101 0.31 -9.05 0.68
CA GLN A 101 0.81 -10.08 1.58
C GLN A 101 1.39 -9.50 2.86
N PHE A 102 2.22 -8.45 2.74
CA PHE A 102 2.79 -7.77 3.90
C PHE A 102 1.71 -7.17 4.79
N VAL A 103 0.76 -6.40 4.22
CA VAL A 103 -0.29 -5.75 5.00
C VAL A 103 -1.13 -6.80 5.71
N ASN A 104 -1.59 -7.84 5.01
CA ASN A 104 -2.40 -8.91 5.58
C ASN A 104 -1.70 -9.62 6.76
N ASP A 105 -0.43 -10.00 6.60
CA ASP A 105 0.35 -10.60 7.68
C ASP A 105 0.59 -9.62 8.84
N TYR A 106 0.95 -8.37 8.54
CA TYR A 106 1.30 -7.41 9.57
C TYR A 106 0.11 -6.98 10.43
N ILE A 107 -1.07 -6.72 9.83
CA ILE A 107 -2.26 -6.35 10.62
C ILE A 107 -2.78 -7.52 11.47
N THR A 108 -2.50 -8.76 11.07
CA THR A 108 -2.91 -9.96 11.80
C THR A 108 -1.92 -10.32 12.91
N HIS A 109 -0.61 -10.17 12.66
CA HIS A 109 0.46 -10.58 13.56
C HIS A 109 1.55 -9.50 13.68
N PRO A 110 1.24 -8.28 14.13
CA PRO A 110 2.19 -7.18 14.14
C PRO A 110 3.36 -7.45 15.06
N SER A 111 4.56 -7.07 14.62
CA SER A 111 5.75 -7.07 15.48
C SER A 111 6.77 -6.03 15.02
N ARG A 112 7.67 -5.64 15.92
CA ARG A 112 8.79 -4.73 15.58
C ARG A 112 9.75 -5.33 14.55
N VAL A 113 9.91 -6.65 14.57
CA VAL A 113 10.83 -7.36 13.66
C VAL A 113 10.28 -7.39 12.24
N LYS A 114 8.96 -7.54 12.09
CA LYS A 114 8.31 -7.59 10.77
C LYS A 114 8.04 -6.21 10.18
N GLY A 115 7.75 -5.21 11.00
CA GLY A 115 7.34 -3.92 10.47
C GLY A 115 8.47 -3.12 9.84
N VAL A 116 8.15 -2.39 8.78
CA VAL A 116 9.09 -1.60 7.98
C VAL A 116 9.20 -0.13 8.42
N CYS A 117 8.52 0.23 9.51
CA CYS A 117 8.51 1.58 10.06
C CYS A 117 9.90 2.02 10.54
N LYS A 118 10.19 3.34 10.47
CA LYS A 118 11.42 3.89 11.07
C LYS A 118 11.38 3.71 12.60
N PRO A 119 12.54 3.56 13.28
CA PRO A 119 12.61 3.40 14.74
C PRO A 119 11.84 4.49 15.53
N ALA A 120 11.86 5.73 15.04
CA ALA A 120 11.12 6.83 15.64
C ALA A 120 9.60 6.56 15.72
N ALA A 121 9.00 5.91 14.72
CA ALA A 121 7.57 5.58 14.77
C ALA A 121 7.25 4.62 15.92
N TYR A 122 8.09 3.61 16.18
CA TYR A 122 7.91 2.70 17.32
C TYR A 122 8.12 3.39 18.67
N LEU A 123 8.95 4.43 18.72
CA LEU A 123 9.14 5.23 19.92
C LEU A 123 7.88 6.01 20.29
N PHE A 124 7.18 6.57 19.29
CA PHE A 124 6.01 7.41 19.52
C PHE A 124 4.70 6.64 19.59
N PHE A 125 4.50 5.66 18.70
CA PHE A 125 3.23 4.97 18.53
C PHE A 125 3.25 3.53 19.08
N GLY A 126 4.42 3.01 19.43
CA GLY A 126 4.56 1.61 19.82
C GLY A 126 4.35 0.65 18.65
N THR A 127 3.97 -0.58 18.95
CA THR A 127 3.64 -1.61 17.96
C THR A 127 2.14 -1.65 17.76
N MET A 128 1.71 -1.71 16.50
CA MET A 128 0.29 -1.80 16.14
C MET A 128 -0.38 -3.01 16.82
N PRO A 129 -1.62 -2.90 17.32
CA PRO A 129 -2.38 -4.05 17.81
C PRO A 129 -2.82 -4.99 16.66
N PRO A 130 -3.07 -6.29 16.93
CA PRO A 130 -3.41 -7.29 15.91
C PRO A 130 -4.87 -7.17 15.41
N ILE A 131 -5.27 -6.01 14.89
CA ILE A 131 -6.67 -5.75 14.49
C ILE A 131 -7.17 -6.68 13.39
N GLY A 132 -6.27 -7.23 12.57
CA GLY A 132 -6.59 -8.16 11.49
C GLY A 132 -7.15 -9.50 11.97
N GLN A 133 -6.95 -9.87 13.24
CA GLN A 133 -7.53 -11.11 13.78
C GLN A 133 -9.06 -11.10 13.83
N GLY A 134 -9.67 -9.91 13.87
CA GLY A 134 -11.12 -9.72 13.85
C GLY A 134 -11.72 -9.54 12.45
N MET A 135 -10.90 -9.60 11.39
CA MET A 135 -11.31 -9.31 10.01
C MET A 135 -11.35 -10.59 9.17
N SER A 136 -12.24 -10.64 8.18
CA SER A 136 -12.23 -11.71 7.19
C SER A 136 -10.98 -11.61 6.28
N GLU A 137 -10.69 -12.66 5.51
CA GLU A 137 -9.62 -12.61 4.51
C GLU A 137 -9.92 -11.56 3.43
N GLU A 138 -11.17 -11.49 2.98
CA GLU A 138 -11.63 -10.54 1.98
C GLU A 138 -11.52 -9.09 2.47
N GLU A 139 -11.83 -8.83 3.75
CA GLU A 139 -11.68 -7.49 4.33
C GLU A 139 -10.21 -7.06 4.39
N ARG A 140 -9.32 -7.96 4.82
CA ARG A 140 -7.87 -7.70 4.90
C ARG A 140 -7.27 -7.46 3.52
N GLU A 141 -7.68 -8.25 2.52
CA GLU A 141 -7.26 -8.04 1.14
C GLU A 141 -7.80 -6.71 0.58
N ALA A 142 -9.08 -6.41 0.81
CA ALA A 142 -9.71 -5.19 0.31
C ALA A 142 -9.04 -3.92 0.84
N VAL A 143 -8.76 -3.85 2.15
CA VAL A 143 -8.08 -2.68 2.73
C VAL A 143 -6.64 -2.57 2.24
N ALA A 144 -5.92 -3.69 2.08
CA ALA A 144 -4.56 -3.69 1.57
C ALA A 144 -4.49 -3.20 0.12
N LYS A 145 -5.41 -3.66 -0.74
CA LYS A 145 -5.55 -3.19 -2.12
C LYS A 145 -5.92 -1.71 -2.16
N TRP A 146 -6.88 -1.27 -1.35
CA TRP A 146 -7.22 0.15 -1.24
C TRP A 146 -5.99 0.99 -0.85
N MET A 147 -5.22 0.59 0.15
CA MET A 147 -3.99 1.29 0.54
C MET A 147 -2.97 1.35 -0.62
N TYR A 148 -2.83 0.27 -1.38
CA TYR A 148 -1.91 0.22 -2.53
C TYR A 148 -2.36 1.16 -3.65
N TYR A 149 -3.64 1.19 -4.01
CA TYR A 149 -4.11 1.97 -5.15
C TYR A 149 -4.49 3.43 -4.83
N ARG A 150 -4.85 3.72 -3.57
CA ARG A 150 -5.33 5.05 -3.14
C ARG A 150 -4.23 6.12 -3.16
N TYR A 151 -2.99 5.74 -2.88
CA TYR A 151 -1.88 6.66 -2.65
C TYR A 151 -0.77 6.47 -3.67
N SER A 152 -0.29 7.57 -4.25
CA SER A 152 0.85 7.61 -5.17
C SER A 152 2.07 8.32 -4.58
N ASP A 153 2.04 8.67 -3.29
CA ASP A 153 3.17 9.29 -2.61
C ASP A 153 4.41 8.38 -2.66
N VAL A 154 5.54 8.95 -3.07
CA VAL A 154 6.85 8.31 -3.00
C VAL A 154 7.53 8.76 -1.72
N TRP A 155 8.04 7.82 -0.92
CA TRP A 155 8.58 8.09 0.42
C TRP A 155 9.65 9.18 0.41
N ASP A 156 10.69 9.04 -0.41
CA ASP A 156 11.80 10.00 -0.44
C ASP A 156 11.38 11.38 -0.95
N ASP A 157 10.49 11.44 -1.93
CA ASP A 157 9.96 12.69 -2.45
C ASP A 157 9.14 13.43 -1.40
N PHE A 158 8.32 12.73 -0.62
CA PHE A 158 7.58 13.32 0.49
C PHE A 158 8.53 14.00 1.49
N PHE A 159 9.58 13.29 1.91
CA PHE A 159 10.54 13.85 2.87
C PHE A 159 11.44 14.95 2.29
N LYS A 160 11.71 14.92 0.99
CA LYS A 160 12.37 16.04 0.28
C LYS A 160 11.50 17.29 0.38
N ARG A 161 10.21 17.20 0.06
CA ARG A 161 9.26 18.32 0.17
C ARG A 161 9.10 18.82 1.60
N VAL A 162 9.09 17.94 2.61
CA VAL A 162 9.06 18.34 4.03
C VAL A 162 10.31 19.16 4.40
N LYS A 163 11.50 18.75 3.97
CA LYS A 163 12.75 19.49 4.22
C LYS A 163 12.73 20.86 3.54
N GLU A 164 12.23 20.93 2.31
CA GLU A 164 12.07 22.19 1.58
C GLU A 164 11.10 23.13 2.31
N LEU A 165 9.93 22.62 2.73
CA LEU A 165 8.97 23.37 3.52
C LEU A 165 9.59 23.90 4.82
N GLN A 166 10.30 23.05 5.58
CA GLN A 166 10.97 23.43 6.81
C GLN A 166 11.95 24.59 6.60
N ARG A 167 12.74 24.57 5.51
CA ARG A 167 13.68 25.66 5.19
C ARG A 167 12.95 26.98 4.92
N ARG A 168 11.83 26.95 4.19
CA ARG A 168 11.01 28.16 3.93
C ARG A 168 10.47 28.78 5.21
N VAL A 169 9.91 27.96 6.10
CA VAL A 169 9.40 28.42 7.40
C VAL A 169 10.51 29.06 8.24
N GLN A 170 11.70 28.45 8.23
CA GLN A 170 12.87 28.99 8.93
C GLN A 170 13.41 30.28 8.30
N SER A 171 13.32 30.47 6.98
CA SER A 171 13.68 31.75 6.35
C SER A 171 12.67 32.85 6.68
N GLU A 172 11.36 32.56 6.61
CA GLU A 172 10.30 33.51 6.92
C GLU A 172 10.38 33.99 8.37
N LYS A 173 10.62 33.08 9.32
CA LYS A 173 10.79 33.43 10.74
C LYS A 173 12.01 34.34 10.99
N ARG A 174 13.07 34.23 10.19
CA ARG A 174 14.28 35.07 10.29
C ARG A 174 14.12 36.45 9.64
N SER A 175 13.15 36.62 8.75
CA SER A 175 12.83 37.90 8.10
C SER A 175 11.83 38.75 8.87
N LEU A 176 11.23 38.24 9.94
CA LEU A 176 10.35 39.01 10.82
C LEU A 176 11.21 39.85 11.79
N PRO A 177 10.91 41.16 11.93
CA PRO A 177 11.65 42.07 12.80
C PRO A 177 11.47 41.77 14.29
#